data_AF-A0A845ZJR6-F1
#
_entry.id   AF-A0A845ZJR6-F1
#
_cell.length_a   1.000
_cell.length_b   1.000
_cell.length_c   1.000
_cell.angle_alpha   90.00
_cell.angle_beta   90.00
_cell.angle_gamma   90.00
#
_symmetry.space_group_name_H-M   'P 1'
#
loop_
_entity.id
_entity.type
_entity.pdbx_description
1 polymer ?
#
loop_
_entity_poly.entity_id
_entity_poly.type
_entity_poly.pdbx_seq_one_letter_code
_entity_poly.pdbx_strand_id
1 'polypeptide(L)'
;MQESIFQQPLLYWMLGLVLGLAVLVIVLGEIAERYRQIGNPLARGVLHVRHVVLPLLAIALLFRYIALPAGDGISRVIETVFWLGLIYTTLVLINNMVQFGTLNPTSWIAHTPTLVLALIRTIVIASIGYFVLTGLWGVDISSILAAVGVGSLVIALALQSTLSNIVSGFLLLTERPFKNGDW
;
A
#
# COMPACT_ATOMS: atom_id res chain seq x y z
N MET A 1 -9.19 -17.15 -49.57
CA MET A 1 -7.97 -17.79 -49.01
C MET A 1 -7.32 -16.77 -48.09
N GLN A 2 -7.32 -17.08 -46.79
CA GLN A 2 -6.43 -16.57 -45.73
C GLN A 2 -6.19 -15.05 -45.70
N GLU A 3 -7.15 -14.33 -45.12
CA GLU A 3 -6.85 -13.01 -44.54
C GLU A 3 -5.78 -13.20 -43.46
N SER A 4 -4.67 -12.50 -43.66
CA SER A 4 -3.43 -12.59 -42.90
C SER A 4 -3.66 -12.35 -41.39
N ILE A 5 -3.56 -13.43 -40.62
CA ILE A 5 -3.49 -13.40 -39.14
C ILE A 5 -2.34 -12.50 -38.65
N PHE A 6 -1.37 -12.18 -39.51
CA PHE A 6 -0.16 -11.40 -39.22
C PHE A 6 -0.32 -9.86 -39.34
N GLN A 7 -1.49 -9.33 -39.70
CA GLN A 7 -1.73 -7.87 -39.74
C GLN A 7 -2.54 -7.33 -38.55
N GLN A 8 -2.78 -8.12 -37.51
CA GLN A 8 -3.49 -7.61 -36.35
C GLN A 8 -2.53 -6.84 -35.40
N PRO A 9 -2.80 -5.55 -35.10
CA PRO A 9 -2.02 -4.80 -34.10
C PRO A 9 -2.01 -5.49 -32.73
N LEU A 10 -3.03 -6.28 -32.42
CA LEU A 10 -3.14 -7.11 -31.21
C LEU A 10 -1.95 -8.07 -31.03
N LEU A 11 -1.46 -8.69 -32.11
CA LEU A 11 -0.42 -9.72 -32.06
C LEU A 11 0.95 -9.14 -31.64
N TYR A 12 1.27 -7.94 -32.12
CA TYR A 12 2.48 -7.21 -31.72
C TYR A 12 2.42 -6.75 -30.26
N TRP A 13 1.25 -6.32 -29.79
CA TRP A 13 1.04 -5.98 -28.37
C TRP A 13 1.20 -7.19 -27.46
N MET A 14 0.63 -8.34 -27.83
CA MET A 14 0.76 -9.59 -27.06
C MET A 14 2.21 -10.09 -27.04
N LEU A 15 2.90 -10.06 -28.18
CA LEU A 15 4.32 -10.40 -28.26
C LEU A 15 5.19 -9.47 -27.39
N GLY A 16 4.94 -8.16 -27.46
CA GLY A 16 5.64 -7.18 -26.64
C GLY A 16 5.40 -7.40 -25.14
N LEU A 17 4.17 -7.78 -24.75
CA LEU A 17 3.81 -8.06 -23.37
C LEU A 17 4.50 -9.33 -22.85
N VAL A 18 4.45 -10.42 -23.63
CA VAL A 18 5.10 -11.69 -23.29
C VAL A 18 6.61 -11.51 -23.16
N LEU A 19 7.24 -10.82 -24.12
CA LEU A 19 8.67 -10.55 -24.10
C LEU A 19 9.04 -9.62 -22.93
N GLY A 20 8.28 -8.56 -22.71
CA GLY A 20 8.49 -7.63 -21.60
C GLY A 20 8.41 -8.32 -20.24
N LEU A 21 7.40 -9.16 -20.04
CA LEU A 21 7.20 -9.92 -18.79
C LEU A 21 8.30 -10.97 -18.60
N ALA A 22 8.69 -11.67 -19.67
CA ALA A 22 9.80 -12.64 -19.63
C ALA A 22 11.13 -11.97 -19.26
N VAL A 23 11.44 -10.80 -19.85
CA VAL A 23 12.62 -10.01 -19.48
C VAL A 23 12.54 -9.59 -18.02
N LEU A 24 11.38 -9.13 -17.55
CA LEU A 24 11.19 -8.71 -16.16
C LEU A 24 11.40 -9.84 -15.16
N VAL A 25 10.93 -11.06 -15.48
CA VAL A 25 11.18 -12.28 -14.69
C VAL A 25 12.66 -12.59 -14.61
N ILE A 26 13.37 -12.50 -15.74
CA ILE A 26 14.81 -12.80 -15.82
C ILE A 26 15.60 -11.77 -15.02
N VAL A 27 15.34 -10.48 -15.22
CA VAL A 27 16.04 -9.39 -14.53
C VAL A 27 15.80 -9.46 -13.02
N LEU A 28 14.56 -9.66 -12.57
CA LEU A 28 14.27 -9.82 -11.14
C LEU A 28 14.89 -11.09 -10.56
N GLY A 29 14.96 -12.18 -11.33
CA GLY A 29 15.64 -13.41 -10.94
C GLY A 29 17.14 -13.19 -10.73
N GLU A 30 17.78 -12.51 -11.68
CA GLU A 30 19.21 -12.16 -11.63
C GLU A 30 19.51 -11.24 -10.44
N ILE A 31 18.68 -10.22 -10.21
CA ILE A 31 18.81 -9.31 -9.06
C ILE A 31 18.63 -10.07 -7.74
N ALA A 32 17.64 -10.95 -7.66
CA ALA A 32 17.38 -11.77 -6.47
C ALA A 32 18.57 -12.69 -6.17
N GLU A 33 19.12 -13.34 -7.19
CA GLU A 33 20.25 -14.26 -7.02
C GLU A 33 21.53 -13.52 -6.65
N ARG A 34 21.78 -12.34 -7.22
CA ARG A 34 22.88 -11.46 -6.79
C ARG A 34 22.74 -11.06 -5.33
N TYR A 35 21.55 -10.65 -4.89
CA TYR A 35 21.32 -10.35 -3.48
C TYR A 35 21.47 -11.59 -2.59
N ARG A 36 21.09 -12.78 -3.08
CA ARG A 36 21.23 -14.04 -2.35
C ARG A 36 22.70 -14.41 -2.16
N GLN A 37 23.53 -14.24 -3.19
CA GLN A 37 24.98 -14.50 -3.13
C GLN A 37 25.69 -13.60 -2.12
N ILE A 38 25.21 -12.35 -1.97
CA ILE A 38 25.75 -11.37 -1.01
C ILE A 38 25.17 -11.59 0.41
N GLY A 39 24.28 -12.57 0.60
CA GLY A 39 23.61 -12.82 1.88
C GLY A 39 22.63 -11.70 2.28
N ASN A 40 22.20 -10.88 1.33
CA ASN A 40 21.38 -9.71 1.60
C ASN A 40 19.90 -10.13 1.81
N PRO A 41 19.26 -9.79 2.96
CA PRO A 41 17.84 -10.07 3.22
C PRO A 41 16.87 -9.49 2.19
N LEU A 42 17.28 -8.50 1.38
CA LEU A 42 16.48 -7.98 0.26
C LEU A 42 16.21 -9.03 -0.82
N ALA A 43 17.02 -10.08 -0.92
CA ALA A 43 16.77 -11.20 -1.84
C ALA A 43 15.37 -11.79 -1.65
N ARG A 44 14.91 -11.93 -0.40
CA ARG A 44 13.56 -12.45 -0.10
C ARG A 44 12.47 -11.53 -0.65
N GLY A 45 12.67 -10.23 -0.54
CA GLY A 45 11.73 -9.22 -1.05
C GLY A 45 11.61 -9.26 -2.57
N VAL A 46 12.75 -9.29 -3.27
CA VAL A 46 12.78 -9.38 -4.74
C VAL A 46 12.16 -10.69 -5.24
N LEU A 47 12.38 -11.80 -4.52
CA LEU A 47 11.70 -13.06 -4.82
C LEU A 47 10.19 -12.97 -4.63
N HIS A 48 9.69 -12.28 -3.60
CA HIS A 48 8.24 -12.08 -3.41
C HIS A 48 7.63 -11.21 -4.51
N VAL A 49 8.33 -10.15 -4.94
CA VAL A 49 7.92 -9.35 -6.12
C VAL A 49 7.76 -10.26 -7.35
N ARG A 50 8.75 -11.13 -7.59
CA ARG A 50 8.72 -12.08 -8.70
C ARG A 50 7.57 -13.09 -8.61
N HIS A 51 7.33 -13.65 -7.43
CA HIS A 51 6.36 -14.74 -7.25
C HIS A 51 4.91 -14.26 -7.04
N VAL A 52 4.69 -13.01 -6.62
CA VAL A 52 3.35 -12.48 -6.34
C VAL A 52 2.94 -11.45 -7.38
N VAL A 53 3.77 -10.42 -7.64
CA VAL A 53 3.36 -9.30 -8.50
C VAL A 53 3.36 -9.70 -9.97
N LEU A 54 4.40 -10.40 -10.45
CA LEU A 54 4.49 -10.77 -11.88
C LEU A 54 3.36 -11.69 -12.36
N PRO A 55 2.99 -12.80 -11.67
CA PRO A 55 1.88 -13.62 -12.13
C PRO A 55 0.54 -12.90 -12.03
N LEU A 56 0.33 -12.08 -10.99
CA LEU A 56 -0.88 -11.26 -10.89
C LEU A 56 -0.97 -10.22 -12.01
N LEU A 57 0.16 -9.58 -12.34
CA LEU A 57 0.26 -8.64 -13.46
C LEU A 57 0.01 -9.33 -14.79
N ALA A 58 0.57 -10.53 -14.99
CA ALA A 58 0.33 -11.34 -16.18
C ALA A 58 -1.15 -11.66 -16.33
N ILE A 59 -1.80 -12.14 -15.26
CA ILE A 59 -3.23 -12.47 -15.25
C ILE A 59 -4.08 -11.22 -15.51
N ALA A 60 -3.80 -10.11 -14.82
CA ALA A 60 -4.54 -8.86 -14.99
C ALA A 60 -4.44 -8.31 -16.42
N LEU A 61 -3.24 -8.33 -17.01
CA LEU A 61 -3.03 -7.89 -18.38
C LEU A 61 -3.68 -8.84 -19.39
N LEU A 62 -3.50 -10.15 -19.25
CA LEU A 62 -4.14 -11.12 -20.14
C LEU A 62 -5.67 -10.98 -20.10
N PHE A 63 -6.24 -10.78 -18.91
CA PHE A 63 -7.68 -10.55 -18.78
C PHE A 63 -8.11 -9.22 -19.42
N ARG A 64 -7.35 -8.14 -19.23
CA ARG A 64 -7.58 -6.84 -19.87
C ARG A 64 -7.62 -6.91 -21.40
N TYR A 65 -6.73 -7.72 -22.00
CA TYR A 65 -6.60 -7.82 -23.46
C TYR A 65 -7.54 -8.87 -24.10
N ILE A 66 -7.88 -9.96 -23.41
CA ILE A 66 -8.67 -11.07 -23.96
C ILE A 66 -10.17 -10.94 -23.61
N ALA A 67 -10.52 -10.41 -22.44
CA ALA A 67 -11.88 -10.38 -21.93
C ALA A 67 -12.66 -9.13 -22.39
N LEU A 68 -12.74 -8.92 -23.71
CA LEU A 68 -13.56 -7.90 -24.37
C LEU A 68 -15.00 -8.43 -24.57
N PRO A 69 -15.73 -8.94 -23.56
CA PRO A 69 -16.62 -8.11 -22.74
C PRO A 69 -17.01 -8.80 -21.41
N ALA A 70 -16.05 -9.26 -20.60
CA ALA A 70 -16.41 -9.87 -19.31
C ALA A 70 -17.00 -8.78 -18.42
N GLY A 71 -18.15 -9.05 -17.80
CA GLY A 71 -18.89 -8.07 -17.00
C GLY A 71 -17.98 -7.31 -16.04
N ASP A 72 -18.25 -6.01 -15.92
CA ASP A 72 -17.47 -5.00 -15.19
C ASP A 72 -17.01 -5.45 -13.78
N GLY A 73 -17.75 -6.37 -13.14
CA GLY A 73 -17.38 -6.93 -11.83
C GLY A 73 -16.11 -7.81 -11.83
N ILE A 74 -15.92 -8.72 -12.79
CA ILE A 74 -14.81 -9.70 -12.74
C ILE A 74 -13.47 -9.02 -13.01
N SER A 75 -13.43 -8.10 -13.98
CA SER A 75 -12.24 -7.28 -14.25
C SER A 75 -11.86 -6.46 -13.02
N ARG A 76 -12.81 -5.79 -12.37
CA ARG A 76 -12.58 -5.02 -11.13
C ARG A 76 -12.06 -5.89 -9.99
N VAL A 77 -12.56 -7.11 -9.83
CA VAL A 77 -12.06 -8.05 -8.81
C VAL A 77 -10.62 -8.47 -9.10
N ILE A 78 -10.27 -8.81 -10.34
CA ILE A 78 -8.91 -9.17 -10.72
C ILE A 78 -7.95 -7.98 -10.50
N GLU A 79 -8.35 -6.78 -10.93
CA GLU A 79 -7.57 -5.55 -10.70
C GLU A 79 -7.39 -5.28 -9.20
N THR A 80 -8.45 -5.48 -8.40
CA THR A 80 -8.38 -5.35 -6.93
C THR A 80 -7.40 -6.36 -6.31
N VAL A 81 -7.45 -7.63 -6.73
CA VAL A 81 -6.53 -8.68 -6.25
C VAL A 81 -5.08 -8.33 -6.62
N PHE A 82 -4.85 -7.78 -7.82
CA PHE A 82 -3.53 -7.30 -8.22
C PHE A 82 -3.01 -6.19 -7.28
N TRP A 83 -3.82 -5.16 -7.01
CA TRP A 83 -3.43 -4.08 -6.10
C TRP A 83 -3.24 -4.55 -4.65
N LEU A 84 -4.04 -5.52 -4.18
CA LEU A 84 -3.82 -6.16 -2.89
C LEU A 84 -2.48 -6.92 -2.83
N GLY A 85 -2.14 -7.63 -3.92
CA GLY A 85 -0.82 -8.25 -4.08
C GLY A 85 0.33 -7.24 -4.05
N LEU A 86 0.11 -6.04 -4.62
CA LEU A 86 1.07 -4.94 -4.57
C LEU A 86 1.26 -4.42 -3.13
N ILE A 87 0.17 -4.24 -2.37
CA ILE A 87 0.23 -3.88 -0.94
C ILE A 87 1.01 -4.94 -0.16
N TYR A 88 0.67 -6.21 -0.31
CA TYR A 88 1.35 -7.31 0.36
C TYR A 88 2.85 -7.31 0.06
N THR A 89 3.22 -7.18 -1.20
CA THR A 89 4.63 -7.15 -1.62
C THR A 89 5.37 -5.95 -1.06
N THR A 90 4.72 -4.77 -1.03
CA THR A 90 5.29 -3.56 -0.42
C THR A 90 5.56 -3.79 1.08
N LEU A 91 4.62 -4.38 1.80
CA LEU A 91 4.80 -4.70 3.22
C LEU A 91 6.00 -5.62 3.46
N VAL A 92 6.14 -6.66 2.63
CA VAL A 92 7.26 -7.59 2.69
C VAL A 92 8.58 -6.88 2.36
N LEU A 93 8.61 -6.01 1.36
CA LEU A 93 9.80 -5.22 1.01
C LEU A 93 10.24 -4.32 2.16
N ILE A 94 9.30 -3.60 2.80
CA ILE A 94 9.59 -2.74 3.95
C ILE A 94 10.11 -3.58 5.13
N ASN A 95 9.48 -4.72 5.43
CA ASN A 95 9.93 -5.61 6.50
C ASN A 95 11.36 -6.14 6.24
N ASN A 96 11.67 -6.50 5.00
CA ASN A 96 13.01 -6.93 4.61
C ASN A 96 14.04 -5.79 4.67
N MET A 97 13.65 -4.55 4.34
CA MET A 97 14.52 -3.37 4.49
C MET A 97 14.84 -3.08 5.96
N VAL A 98 13.85 -3.19 6.85
CA VAL A 98 14.08 -3.04 8.31
C VAL A 98 15.07 -4.10 8.81
N GLN A 99 14.84 -5.36 8.44
CA GLN A 99 15.77 -6.46 8.80
C GLN A 99 17.18 -6.23 8.23
N PHE A 100 17.30 -5.69 7.02
CA PHE A 100 18.60 -5.29 6.46
C PHE A 100 19.32 -4.26 7.32
N GLY A 101 18.61 -3.20 7.74
CA GLY A 101 19.18 -2.19 8.64
C GLY A 101 19.63 -2.76 9.98
N THR A 102 18.91 -3.75 10.52
CA THR A 102 19.30 -4.40 11.79
C THR A 102 20.52 -5.33 11.65
N LEU A 103 20.70 -5.98 10.50
CA LEU A 103 21.80 -6.93 10.26
C LEU A 103 23.09 -6.24 9.79
N ASN A 104 22.99 -5.08 9.13
CA ASN A 104 24.12 -4.30 8.63
C ASN A 104 24.11 -2.88 9.22
N PRO A 105 24.76 -2.64 10.38
CA PRO A 105 24.75 -1.35 11.08
C PRO A 105 25.36 -0.17 10.27
N THR A 106 26.16 -0.46 9.25
CA THR A 106 26.75 0.53 8.33
C THR A 106 25.79 0.97 7.22
N SER A 107 24.61 0.36 7.12
CA SER A 107 23.58 0.72 6.16
C SER A 107 22.92 2.06 6.52
N TRP A 108 22.58 2.84 5.50
CA TRP A 108 21.80 4.06 5.65
C TRP A 108 20.43 3.82 6.33
N ILE A 109 19.85 2.62 6.18
CA ILE A 109 18.58 2.23 6.80
C ILE A 109 18.72 2.00 8.32
N ALA A 110 19.91 1.62 8.80
CA ALA A 110 20.16 1.42 10.22
C ALA A 110 20.02 2.72 11.03
N HIS A 111 20.23 3.86 10.38
CA HIS A 111 20.11 5.19 10.96
C HIS A 111 18.73 5.82 10.74
N THR A 112 17.82 5.13 10.03
CA THR A 112 16.50 5.68 9.75
C THR A 112 15.58 5.46 10.95
N PRO A 113 14.94 6.51 11.50
CA PRO A 113 13.98 6.34 12.57
C PRO A 113 12.82 5.44 12.14
N THR A 114 12.41 4.53 13.03
CA THR A 114 11.26 3.62 12.80
C THR A 114 9.98 4.38 12.45
N LEU A 115 9.85 5.61 12.96
CA LEU A 115 8.74 6.52 12.62
C LEU A 115 8.70 6.89 11.13
N VAL A 116 9.85 7.17 10.51
CA VAL A 116 9.90 7.55 9.08
C VAL A 116 9.48 6.36 8.21
N LEU A 117 9.94 5.15 8.52
CA LEU A 117 9.51 3.95 7.81
C LEU A 117 8.02 3.66 8.02
N ALA A 118 7.51 3.87 9.23
CA ALA A 118 6.08 3.73 9.51
C ALA A 118 5.24 4.74 8.72
N LEU A 119 5.70 5.98 8.57
CA LEU A 119 5.05 7.01 7.76
C LEU A 119 5.06 6.62 6.27
N ILE A 120 6.21 6.26 5.72
CA ILE A 120 6.32 5.81 4.31
C ILE A 120 5.39 4.61 4.06
N ARG A 121 5.41 3.61 4.95
CA ARG A 121 4.51 2.46 4.89
C ARG A 121 3.05 2.90 4.84
N THR A 122 2.66 3.78 5.75
CA THR A 122 1.28 4.28 5.84
C THR A 122 0.87 5.02 4.58
N ILE A 123 1.73 5.90 4.05
CA ILE A 123 1.47 6.67 2.83
C ILE A 123 1.30 5.74 1.63
N VAL A 124 2.18 4.74 1.46
CA VAL A 124 2.09 3.81 0.33
C VAL A 124 0.81 2.96 0.40
N ILE A 125 0.46 2.44 1.57
CA ILE A 125 -0.77 1.66 1.74
C ILE A 125 -2.01 2.54 1.51
N ALA A 126 -2.03 3.74 2.09
CA ALA A 126 -3.13 4.68 1.95
C ALA A 126 -3.34 5.12 0.50
N SER A 127 -2.27 5.40 -0.23
CA SER A 127 -2.34 5.81 -1.64
C SER A 127 -2.83 4.68 -2.56
N ILE A 128 -2.34 3.45 -2.38
CA ILE A 128 -2.84 2.30 -3.14
C ILE A 128 -4.30 2.01 -2.78
N GLY A 129 -4.64 2.01 -1.50
CA GLY A 129 -6.02 1.80 -1.05
C GLY A 129 -6.98 2.86 -1.58
N TYR A 130 -6.56 4.13 -1.59
CA TYR A 130 -7.30 5.23 -2.18
C TYR A 130 -7.55 5.01 -3.67
N PHE A 131 -6.51 4.65 -4.43
CA PHE A 131 -6.64 4.36 -5.85
C PHE A 131 -7.60 3.20 -6.11
N VAL A 132 -7.52 2.12 -5.34
CA VAL A 132 -8.41 0.96 -5.48
C VAL A 132 -9.86 1.36 -5.22
N LEU A 133 -10.14 2.02 -4.10
CA LEU A 133 -11.50 2.34 -3.69
C LEU A 133 -12.14 3.41 -4.58
N THR A 134 -11.41 4.48 -4.91
CA THR A 134 -11.95 5.56 -5.75
C THR A 134 -11.88 5.21 -7.23
N GLY A 135 -10.77 4.65 -7.70
CA GLY A 135 -10.56 4.33 -9.11
C GLY A 135 -11.32 3.10 -9.61
N LEU A 136 -11.34 2.00 -8.84
CA LEU A 136 -11.97 0.74 -9.27
C LEU A 136 -13.42 0.59 -8.80
N TRP A 137 -13.68 1.03 -7.57
CA TRP A 137 -15.00 0.86 -6.94
C TRP A 137 -15.86 2.13 -6.99
N GLY A 138 -15.31 3.26 -7.46
CA GLY A 138 -16.05 4.52 -7.56
C GLY A 138 -16.45 5.09 -6.20
N VAL A 139 -15.80 4.67 -5.12
CA VAL A 139 -16.08 5.17 -3.77
C VAL A 139 -15.46 6.56 -3.62
N ASP A 140 -16.29 7.53 -3.30
CA ASP A 140 -15.82 8.89 -3.00
C ASP A 140 -15.27 8.98 -1.57
N ILE A 141 -13.99 8.63 -1.43
CA ILE A 141 -13.26 8.73 -0.16
C ILE A 141 -13.18 10.19 0.31
N SER A 142 -13.12 11.16 -0.60
CA SER A 142 -13.01 12.58 -0.24
C SER A 142 -14.25 13.03 0.52
N SER A 143 -15.44 12.65 0.04
CA SER A 143 -16.70 12.93 0.73
C SER A 143 -16.81 12.22 2.08
N ILE A 144 -16.39 10.95 2.16
CA ILE A 144 -16.37 10.21 3.43
C ILE A 144 -15.44 10.89 4.44
N LEU A 145 -14.22 11.27 4.03
CA LEU A 145 -13.27 11.96 4.90
C LEU A 145 -13.78 13.33 5.33
N ALA A 146 -14.42 14.08 4.43
CA ALA A 146 -15.05 15.35 4.77
C ALA A 146 -16.15 15.18 5.82
N ALA A 147 -17.04 14.19 5.63
CA ALA A 147 -18.10 13.88 6.58
C ALA A 147 -17.54 13.46 7.96
N VAL A 148 -16.51 12.60 7.98
CA VAL A 148 -15.83 12.20 9.22
C VAL A 148 -15.14 13.38 9.89
N GLY A 149 -14.50 14.26 9.12
CA GLY A 149 -13.84 15.46 9.63
C GLY A 149 -14.82 16.43 10.27
N VAL A 150 -15.92 16.74 9.59
CA VAL A 150 -17.00 17.60 10.12
C VAL A 150 -17.66 16.94 11.32
N GLY A 151 -17.97 15.64 11.26
CA GLY A 151 -18.55 14.91 12.38
C GLY A 151 -17.66 14.93 13.63
N SER A 152 -16.35 14.73 13.44
CA SER A 152 -15.36 14.80 14.53
C SER A 152 -15.28 16.20 15.13
N LEU A 153 -15.35 17.25 14.30
CA LEU A 153 -15.39 18.64 14.78
C LEU A 153 -16.65 18.92 15.61
N VAL A 154 -17.81 18.49 15.14
CA VAL A 154 -19.08 18.66 15.88
C VAL A 154 -19.03 17.95 17.23
N ILE A 155 -18.51 16.72 17.28
CA ILE A 155 -18.33 15.98 18.53
C ILE A 155 -17.37 16.71 19.47
N ALA A 156 -16.26 17.23 18.97
CA ALA A 156 -15.31 18.00 19.77
C ALA A 156 -15.94 19.27 20.37
N LEU A 157 -16.75 19.98 19.59
CA LEU A 157 -17.48 21.17 20.06
C LEU A 157 -18.54 20.81 21.11
N ALA A 158 -19.29 19.73 20.91
CA ALA A 158 -20.29 19.27 21.86
C ALA A 158 -19.66 18.84 23.21
N LEU A 159 -18.47 18.24 23.18
CA LEU A 159 -17.75 17.78 24.37
C LEU A 159 -16.88 18.87 25.02
N GLN A 160 -16.78 20.05 24.41
CA GLN A 160 -15.87 21.11 24.86
C GLN A 160 -16.09 21.48 26.34
N SER A 161 -17.35 21.63 26.77
CA SER A 161 -17.70 21.97 28.15
C SER A 161 -17.38 20.84 29.13
N THR A 162 -17.71 19.60 28.76
CA THR A 162 -17.41 18.41 29.56
C THR A 162 -15.90 18.25 29.76
N LEU A 163 -15.12 18.39 28.69
CA LEU A 163 -13.66 18.30 28.77
C LEU A 163 -13.07 19.42 29.63
N SER A 164 -13.59 20.65 29.50
CA SER A 164 -13.21 21.78 30.36
C SER A 164 -13.48 21.51 31.84
N ASN A 165 -14.64 20.92 32.16
CA ASN A 165 -14.99 20.58 33.54
C ASN A 165 -14.09 19.49 34.11
N ILE A 166 -13.74 18.48 33.32
CA ILE A 166 -12.80 17.41 33.72
C ILE A 166 -11.41 17.98 33.99
N VAL A 167 -10.89 18.82 33.09
CA VAL A 167 -9.58 19.48 33.27
C VAL A 167 -9.59 20.37 34.50
N SER A 168 -10.66 21.15 34.71
CA SER A 168 -10.80 21.99 35.91
C SER A 168 -10.82 21.16 37.19
N GLY A 169 -11.57 20.04 37.21
CA GLY A 169 -11.57 19.10 38.33
C GLY A 169 -10.19 18.49 38.59
N PHE A 170 -9.48 18.08 37.55
CA PHE A 170 -8.12 17.56 37.65
C PHE A 170 -7.13 18.59 38.20
N LEU A 171 -7.21 19.84 37.73
CA LEU A 171 -6.39 20.94 38.23
C LEU A 171 -6.68 21.25 39.70
N LEU A 172 -7.94 21.30 40.10
CA LEU A 172 -8.33 21.48 41.50
C LEU A 172 -7.76 20.38 42.40
N LEU A 173 -7.77 19.11 41.95
CA LEU A 173 -7.20 18.00 42.71
C LEU A 173 -5.66 18.05 42.78
N THR A 174 -5.01 18.58 41.73
CA THR A 174 -3.55 18.64 41.62
C THR A 174 -2.98 19.82 42.40
N GLU A 175 -3.56 21.01 42.22
CA GLU A 175 -3.11 22.24 42.87
C GLU A 175 -3.63 22.36 44.31
N ARG A 176 -4.72 21.64 44.66
CA ARG A 176 -5.40 21.69 45.96
C ARG A 176 -5.51 23.12 46.53
N PRO A 177 -6.06 24.08 45.78
CA PRO A 177 -6.10 25.48 46.21
C PRO A 177 -6.98 25.71 47.44
N PHE A 178 -7.83 24.73 47.80
CA PHE A 178 -8.71 24.77 48.96
C PHE A 178 -8.55 23.49 49.78
N LYS A 179 -8.54 23.60 51.11
CA LYS A 179 -8.57 22.45 52.03
C LYS A 179 -9.97 22.31 52.62
N ASN A 180 -10.35 21.07 52.97
CA ASN A 180 -11.60 20.81 53.69
C ASN A 180 -11.61 21.64 54.99
N GLY A 181 -12.48 22.64 55.08
CA GLY A 181 -12.57 23.53 56.25
C GLY A 181 -12.29 25.01 55.97
N ASP A 182 -11.79 25.38 54.78
CA ASP A 182 -11.62 26.78 54.39
C ASP A 182 -12.98 27.36 53.95
N TRP A 183 -13.60 28.16 54.82
CA TRP A 183 -14.81 28.95 54.55
C TRP A 183 -14.68 30.34 55.15
#